data_AF-V4RMD4-F1
#
_entry.id   AF-V4RMD4-F1
#
_cell.length_a   1.000
_cell.length_b   1.000
_cell.length_c   1.000
_cell.angle_alpha   90.00
_cell.angle_beta   90.00
_cell.angle_gamma   90.00
#
_symmetry.space_group_name_H-M   'P 1'
#
loop_
_entity.id
_entity.type
_entity.pdbx_description
1 polymer ?
#
loop_
_entity_poly.entity_id
_entity_poly.type
_entity_poly.pdbx_seq_one_letter_code
_entity_poly.pdbx_strand_id
1 'polypeptide(L)' 'MTRQELSAMLHHLDPGAACSIRLEVLAAMFGDNGLDLGPSAEAFAEEHGCTFSFVAGEEPRFVKSDVF' A
#
# COMPACT_ATOMS: atom_id res chain seq x y z
N MET A 1 -5.50 6.05 -10.41
CA MET A 1 -5.79 5.73 -9.00
C MET A 1 -5.09 6.76 -8.13
N THR A 2 -5.79 7.28 -7.14
CA THR A 2 -5.36 8.32 -6.20
C THR A 2 -5.21 7.76 -4.79
N ARG A 3 -4.54 8.50 -3.89
CA ARG A 3 -4.38 8.10 -2.48
C ARG A 3 -5.72 7.85 -1.77
N GLN A 4 -6.74 8.62 -2.09
CA GLN A 4 -8.10 8.46 -1.53
C GLN A 4 -8.77 7.16 -2.02
N GLU A 5 -8.64 6.84 -3.30
CA GLU A 5 -9.14 5.57 -3.85
C GLU A 5 -8.42 4.38 -3.22
N LEU A 6 -7.09 4.46 -3.06
CA LEU A 6 -6.32 3.42 -2.38
C LEU A 6 -6.79 3.24 -0.94
N SER A 7 -6.98 4.33 -0.19
CA SER A 7 -7.50 4.28 1.17
C SER A 7 -8.85 3.59 1.26
N ALA A 8 -9.79 3.93 0.36
CA ALA A 8 -11.09 3.28 0.29
C ALA A 8 -10.95 1.77 0.01
N MET A 9 -10.10 1.37 -0.94
CA MET A 9 -9.85 -0.05 -1.20
C MET A 9 -9.28 -0.79 0.01
N LEU A 10 -8.30 -0.21 0.72
CA LEU A 10 -7.71 -0.81 1.92
C LEU A 10 -8.72 -0.91 3.08
N HIS A 11 -9.68 0.01 3.15
CA HIS A 11 -10.77 -0.03 4.13
C HIS A 11 -11.76 -1.17 3.85
N HIS A 12 -12.04 -1.43 2.57
CA HIS A 12 -12.96 -2.47 2.11
C HIS A 12 -12.30 -3.83 1.90
N LEU A 13 -10.98 -3.93 2.11
CA LEU A 13 -10.26 -5.18 1.95
C LEU A 13 -10.67 -6.17 3.05
N ASP A 14 -11.00 -7.39 2.64
CA ASP A 14 -11.26 -8.47 3.58
C ASP A 14 -10.01 -8.80 4.42
N PRO A 15 -10.19 -9.25 5.68
CA PRO A 15 -9.10 -9.76 6.51
C PRO A 15 -8.26 -10.81 5.76
N GLY A 16 -6.94 -10.63 5.74
CA GLY A 16 -6.02 -11.53 5.02
C GLY A 16 -5.98 -11.35 3.50
N ALA A 17 -6.80 -10.47 2.92
CA ALA A 17 -6.70 -10.14 1.49
C ALA A 17 -5.48 -9.26 1.22
N ALA A 18 -5.01 -9.29 -0.04
CA ALA A 18 -3.92 -8.46 -0.51
C ALA A 18 -4.35 -7.61 -1.70
N CYS A 19 -3.87 -6.36 -1.74
CA CYS A 19 -4.05 -5.43 -2.83
C CYS A 19 -2.70 -5.09 -3.44
N SER A 20 -2.45 -5.53 -4.67
CA SER A 20 -1.24 -5.19 -5.41
C SER A 20 -1.43 -3.88 -6.18
N ILE A 21 -0.43 -3.01 -6.09
CA ILE A 21 -0.42 -1.70 -6.74
C ILE A 21 0.87 -1.59 -7.55
N ARG A 22 0.79 -1.05 -8.76
CA ARG A 22 1.99 -0.79 -9.56
C ARG A 22 2.89 0.25 -8.88
N LEU A 23 4.20 -0.01 -8.87
CA LEU A 23 5.19 0.88 -8.24
C LEU A 23 5.13 2.31 -8.80
N GLU A 24 4.92 2.47 -10.11
CA GLU A 24 4.78 3.78 -10.77
C GLU A 24 3.61 4.60 -10.21
N VAL A 25 2.50 3.93 -9.90
CA VAL A 25 1.28 4.54 -9.37
C VAL A 25 1.51 4.91 -7.91
N LEU A 26 2.16 4.03 -7.16
CA LEU A 26 2.54 4.25 -5.78
C LEU A 26 3.50 5.44 -5.67
N ALA A 27 4.52 5.52 -6.52
CA ALA A 27 5.48 6.62 -6.59
C ALA A 27 4.80 7.96 -6.88
N ALA A 28 3.88 7.97 -7.85
CA ALA A 28 3.08 9.15 -8.15
C ALA A 28 2.16 9.57 -6.97
N MET A 29 1.67 8.62 -6.15
CA MET A 29 0.80 8.92 -4.99
C MET A 29 1.56 9.49 -3.80
N PHE A 30 2.75 8.97 -3.50
CA PHE A 30 3.56 9.42 -2.37
C PHE A 30 4.50 10.58 -2.73
N GLY A 31 4.52 10.98 -4.00
CA GLY A 31 5.32 12.13 -4.48
C GLY A 31 6.82 11.87 -4.42
N ASP A 32 7.22 10.60 -4.33
CA ASP A 32 8.60 10.20 -4.17
C ASP A 32 9.14 9.72 -5.52
N ASN A 33 10.33 10.17 -5.91
CA ASN A 33 11.00 9.77 -7.17
C ASN A 33 11.52 8.32 -7.12
N GLY A 34 10.88 7.46 -6.32
CA GLY A 34 11.16 6.03 -6.20
C GLY A 34 12.29 5.67 -5.24
N LEU A 35 12.82 6.60 -4.43
CA LEU A 35 13.98 6.34 -3.58
C LEU A 35 13.61 6.04 -2.12
N ASP A 36 12.54 6.62 -1.58
CA ASP A 36 12.18 6.51 -0.16
C ASP A 36 10.69 6.16 0.06
N LEU A 37 10.17 5.34 -0.84
CA LEU A 37 8.74 5.00 -0.86
C LEU A 37 8.34 4.05 0.27
N GLY A 38 9.27 3.20 0.74
CA GLY A 38 9.07 2.22 1.81
C GLY A 38 8.43 2.81 3.06
N PRO A 39 9.08 3.74 3.79
CA PRO A 39 8.56 4.27 5.04
C PRO A 39 7.22 5.02 4.88
N SER A 40 7.01 5.72 3.76
CA SER A 40 5.75 6.43 3.49
C SER A 40 4.59 5.47 3.22
N ALA A 41 4.84 4.40 2.46
CA ALA A 41 3.85 3.38 2.16
C ALA A 41 3.56 2.46 3.35
N GLU A 42 4.58 2.15 4.16
CA GLU A 42 4.46 1.40 5.41
C GLU A 42 3.59 2.16 6.41
N ALA A 43 3.90 3.43 6.69
CA ALA A 43 3.09 4.25 7.59
C ALA A 43 1.63 4.37 7.12
N PHE A 44 1.42 4.49 5.80
CA PHE A 44 0.08 4.52 5.22
C PHE A 44 -0.67 3.19 5.36
N ALA A 45 0.03 2.05 5.21
CA ALA A 45 -0.56 0.75 5.43
C ALA A 45 -0.98 0.58 6.89
N GLU A 46 -0.12 0.94 7.84
CA GLU A 46 -0.40 0.85 9.27
C GLU A 46 -1.62 1.71 9.68
N GLU A 47 -1.73 2.93 9.16
CA GLU A 47 -2.89 3.82 9.39
C GLU A 47 -4.22 3.18 8.95
N HIS A 48 -4.18 2.26 7.98
CA HIS A 48 -5.34 1.55 7.45
C HIS A 48 -5.46 0.10 7.93
N GLY A 49 -4.71 -0.29 8.97
CA GLY A 49 -4.71 -1.65 9.51
C GLY A 49 -4.23 -2.69 8.49
N CYS A 50 -3.29 -2.30 7.63
CA CYS A 50 -2.67 -3.13 6.61
C CYS A 50 -1.16 -3.22 6.86
N THR A 51 -0.52 -4.22 6.25
CA THR A 51 0.93 -4.36 6.19
C THR A 51 1.39 -4.11 4.76
N PHE A 52 2.39 -3.25 4.58
CA PHE A 52 3.03 -3.05 3.29
C PHE A 52 4.12 -4.10 3.07
N SER A 53 4.14 -4.71 1.90
CA SER A 53 5.17 -5.65 1.48
C SER A 53 5.68 -5.25 0.11
N PHE A 54 6.97 -4.91 0.05
CA PHE A 54 7.65 -4.55 -1.17
C PHE A 54 8.91 -5.40 -1.34
N VAL A 55 8.97 -6.13 -2.45
CA VAL A 55 10.13 -6.94 -2.83
C VAL A 55 10.63 -6.39 -4.16
N ALA A 56 11.94 -6.17 -4.27
CA ALA A 56 12.55 -5.65 -5.48
C ALA A 56 12.29 -6.61 -6.65
N GLY A 57 11.60 -6.12 -7.68
CA GLY A 57 11.19 -6.92 -8.85
C GLY A 57 9.75 -7.45 -8.80
N GLU A 58 9.03 -7.25 -7.69
CA GLU A 58 7.60 -7.56 -7.57
C GLU A 58 6.77 -6.26 -7.45
N GLU A 59 5.45 -6.39 -7.67
CA GLU A 59 4.53 -5.27 -7.42
C GLU A 59 4.35 -5.07 -5.91
N PRO A 60 4.48 -3.83 -5.39
CA PRO A 60 4.19 -3.56 -4.00
C PRO A 60 2.75 -3.94 -3.65
N ARG A 61 2.56 -4.55 -2.49
CA ARG A 61 1.27 -5.04 -2.02
C ARG A 61 0.96 -4.58 -0.61
N PHE A 62 -0.31 -4.31 -0.38
CA PHE A 62 -0.88 -4.04 0.93
C PHE A 62 -1.70 -5.25 1.36
N VAL A 63 -1.43 -5.80 2.54
CA VAL A 63 -2.14 -6.96 3.07
C VAL A 63 -2.98 -6.50 4.25
N LYS A 64 -4.29 -6.78 4.26
CA LYS A 64 -5.13 -6.45 5.41
C LYS A 64 -4.75 -7.32 6.59
N SER A 65 -4.42 -6.68 7.71
CA SER A 65 -4.18 -7.42 8.94
C SER A 65 -5.48 -8.09 9.37
N ASP A 66 -5.42 -9.40 9.59
CA ASP A 66 -6.54 -10.23 10.09
C ASP A 66 -6.85 -9.98 11.58
N VAL A 67 -6.11 -9.07 12.21
CA VAL A 67 -6.09 -8.85 13.65
C VAL A 67 -7.02 -7.70 14.06
N PHE A 68 -8.32 -7.80 13.76
CA PHE A 68 -9.33 -6.86 14.29
C PHE A 68 -10.68 -7.53 14.56
#